data_AF-A0A6C0I4D9-F1
#
_entry.id   AF-A0A6C0I4D9-F1
#
_cell.length_a   1.000
_cell.length_b   1.000
_cell.length_c   1.000
_cell.angle_alpha   90.00
_cell.angle_beta   90.00
_cell.angle_gamma   90.00
#
_symmetry.space_group_name_H-M   'P 1'
#
loop_
_entity.id
_entity.type
_entity.pdbx_description
1 polymer ?
#
loop_
_entity_poly.entity_id
_entity_poly.type
_entity_poly.pdbx_seq_one_letter_code
_entity_poly.pdbx_strand_id
1 'polypeptide(L)'
;MAFTYVSSMTLIQYTIDDYTKHLFDGFDYALPLETTNILENLLKQLNIVDSNTSSVDHTKQRPQKSRVGPVSGSGEWNRSKPFKTTLIEKKEGLEKTINDIRYCLNNISEKNYQMQVQKIMDNLTMIPASSYEQVVQYIIDNAIINKLNSSLYAELLSKVIDVYPEFLPYVLRLPSEYIVGIKQIVCLSSSEDFELFCSVNKTNDQRKGMVHFLVHLHKLGKLADDKEIENIIQLLIDMIQVWKLEPDKMNEVDELTENLFLFVSISAKLGSTSLPVIIQEISKYLPRQYPGLSSRAIFKFMDMNSILGKNG
;
A
#
# COMPACT_ATOMS: atom_id res chain seq x y z
N MET A 1 -41.60 -47.50 -26.02
CA MET A 1 -41.34 -46.48 -27.05
C MET A 1 -40.39 -45.46 -26.42
N ALA A 2 -39.09 -45.73 -26.50
CA ALA A 2 -38.04 -44.95 -25.86
C ALA A 2 -37.15 -44.34 -26.95
N PHE A 3 -37.06 -43.02 -27.01
CA PHE A 3 -36.12 -42.31 -27.85
C PHE A 3 -35.16 -41.54 -26.94
N THR A 4 -33.98 -42.11 -26.71
CA THR A 4 -32.83 -41.41 -26.15
C THR A 4 -32.00 -40.85 -27.31
N TYR A 5 -32.08 -39.55 -27.52
CA TYR A 5 -31.15 -38.81 -28.38
C TYR A 5 -29.85 -38.62 -27.60
N VAL A 6 -28.80 -39.37 -27.93
CA VAL A 6 -27.44 -39.08 -27.46
C VAL A 6 -26.77 -38.26 -28.56
N SER A 7 -26.70 -36.94 -28.36
CA SER A 7 -25.88 -36.06 -29.18
C SER A 7 -24.42 -36.27 -28.77
N SER A 8 -23.61 -36.90 -29.63
CA SER A 8 -22.18 -37.06 -29.37
C SER A 8 -21.49 -35.70 -29.51
N MET A 9 -21.20 -35.03 -28.39
CA MET A 9 -20.26 -33.92 -28.40
C MET A 9 -18.85 -34.47 -28.65
N THR A 10 -18.33 -34.24 -29.85
CA THR A 10 -16.91 -34.48 -30.18
C THR A 10 -16.06 -33.52 -29.36
N LEU A 11 -15.36 -34.05 -28.36
CA LEU A 11 -14.38 -33.29 -27.59
C LEU A 11 -13.18 -33.03 -28.51
N ILE A 12 -12.97 -31.78 -28.94
CA ILE A 12 -11.77 -31.41 -29.71
C ILE A 12 -10.60 -31.35 -28.71
N GLN A 13 -9.73 -32.35 -28.75
CA GLN A 13 -8.48 -32.35 -28.00
C GLN A 13 -7.33 -31.93 -28.92
N TYR A 14 -6.68 -30.83 -28.56
CA TYR A 14 -5.46 -30.37 -29.20
C TYR A 14 -4.25 -31.05 -28.57
N THR A 15 -3.37 -31.56 -29.41
CA THR A 15 -2.10 -32.17 -29.04
C THR A 15 -0.98 -31.13 -29.00
N ILE A 16 0.13 -31.46 -28.35
CA ILE A 16 1.33 -30.61 -28.34
C ILE A 16 1.84 -30.31 -29.76
N ASP A 17 1.64 -31.26 -30.69
CA ASP A 17 2.02 -31.11 -32.09
C ASP A 17 1.15 -30.09 -32.85
N ASP A 18 -0.10 -29.89 -32.43
CA ASP A 18 -0.96 -28.85 -33.01
C ASP A 18 -0.41 -27.44 -32.68
N TYR A 19 0.15 -27.26 -31.49
CA TYR A 19 0.77 -26.00 -31.09
C TYR A 19 2.09 -25.75 -31.81
N THR A 20 2.93 -26.77 -31.99
CA THR A 20 4.21 -26.61 -32.70
C THR A 20 3.99 -26.24 -34.15
N LYS A 21 2.97 -26.81 -34.81
CA LYS A 21 2.60 -26.43 -36.18
C LYS A 21 2.24 -24.95 -36.30
N HIS A 22 1.41 -24.42 -35.39
CA HIS A 22 1.05 -22.99 -35.39
C HIS A 22 2.19 -22.05 -34.96
N LEU A 23 3.13 -22.54 -34.15
CA LEU A 23 4.27 -21.73 -33.70
C LEU A 23 5.31 -21.51 -34.81
N PHE A 24 5.47 -22.47 -35.73
CA PHE A 24 6.51 -22.45 -36.77
C PHE A 24 5.98 -22.11 -38.17
N ASP A 25 4.74 -22.45 -38.51
CA ASP A 25 4.13 -22.11 -39.81
C ASP A 25 3.51 -20.70 -39.83
N GLY A 26 3.43 -20.04 -38.67
CA GLY A 26 2.73 -18.76 -38.52
C GLY A 26 1.21 -18.93 -38.60
N PHE A 27 0.49 -17.81 -38.43
CA PHE A 27 -0.96 -17.75 -38.62
C PHE A 27 -1.29 -16.56 -39.51
N ASP A 28 -2.04 -16.81 -40.60
CA ASP A 28 -2.65 -15.75 -41.39
C ASP A 28 -3.99 -15.39 -40.75
N TYR A 29 -3.95 -14.44 -39.82
CA TYR A 29 -5.16 -13.86 -39.24
C TYR A 29 -5.25 -12.39 -39.61
N ALA A 30 -6.17 -12.07 -40.53
CA ALA A 30 -6.59 -10.70 -40.79
C ALA A 30 -7.78 -10.36 -39.90
N LEU A 31 -7.74 -9.21 -39.24
CA LEU A 31 -8.88 -8.70 -38.50
C LEU A 31 -10.07 -8.49 -39.45
N PRO A 32 -11.31 -8.86 -39.05
CA PRO A 32 -12.49 -8.54 -39.82
C PRO A 32 -12.59 -7.04 -40.07
N LEU A 33 -13.01 -6.66 -41.28
CA LEU A 33 -13.07 -5.27 -41.75
C LEU A 33 -13.90 -4.36 -40.82
N GLU A 34 -14.91 -4.92 -40.15
CA GLU A 34 -15.73 -4.21 -39.17
C GLU A 34 -14.90 -3.78 -37.94
N THR A 35 -14.00 -4.64 -37.48
CA THR A 35 -13.10 -4.39 -36.34
C THR A 35 -12.06 -3.32 -36.70
N THR A 36 -11.51 -3.37 -37.92
CA THR A 36 -10.55 -2.36 -38.39
C THR A 36 -11.22 -0.99 -38.52
N ASN A 37 -12.46 -0.93 -38.98
CA ASN A 37 -13.22 0.32 -39.07
C ASN A 37 -13.54 0.93 -37.69
N ILE A 38 -13.86 0.09 -36.69
CA ILE A 38 -14.05 0.55 -35.31
C ILE A 38 -12.74 1.12 -34.76
N LEU A 39 -11.62 0.44 -34.99
CA LEU A 39 -10.29 0.88 -34.57
C LEU A 39 -9.92 2.24 -35.18
N GLU A 40 -10.11 2.41 -36.49
CA GLU A 40 -9.85 3.68 -37.19
C GLU A 40 -10.72 4.83 -36.68
N ASN A 41 -11.99 4.57 -36.37
CA ASN A 41 -12.88 5.59 -35.81
C ASN A 41 -12.46 6.01 -34.39
N LEU A 42 -12.02 5.05 -33.56
CA LEU A 42 -11.50 5.34 -32.23
C LEU A 42 -10.20 6.16 -32.30
N LEU A 43 -9.29 5.80 -33.21
CA LEU A 43 -8.04 6.54 -33.42
C LEU A 43 -8.30 8.00 -33.84
N LYS A 44 -9.30 8.23 -34.71
CA LYS A 44 -9.76 9.57 -35.08
C LYS A 44 -10.35 10.35 -33.90
N GLN A 45 -11.15 9.71 -33.05
CA GLN A 45 -11.73 10.36 -31.87
C GLN A 45 -10.67 10.76 -30.83
N LEU A 46 -9.59 9.99 -30.74
CA LEU A 46 -8.49 10.21 -29.79
C LEU A 46 -7.37 11.10 -30.34
N ASN A 47 -7.47 11.56 -31.60
CA ASN A 47 -6.51 12.43 -32.28
C ASN A 47 -5.07 11.86 -32.30
N ILE A 48 -4.92 10.54 -32.44
CA ILE A 48 -3.64 9.84 -32.51
C ILE A 48 -3.21 9.74 -33.99
N VAL A 49 -2.05 10.31 -34.34
CA VAL A 49 -1.47 10.18 -35.69
C VAL A 49 -0.56 8.96 -35.72
N ASP A 50 -0.97 7.93 -36.46
CA ASP A 50 -0.21 6.69 -36.61
C ASP A 50 0.86 6.87 -37.70
N SER A 51 2.07 7.26 -37.30
CA SER A 51 3.23 7.29 -38.20
C SER A 51 3.92 5.93 -38.19
N ASN A 52 3.34 4.91 -38.83
CA ASN A 52 4.02 3.70 -39.30
C ASN A 52 3.07 2.79 -40.12
N THR A 53 2.65 3.24 -41.30
CA THR A 53 2.15 2.31 -42.32
C THR A 53 3.34 1.75 -43.11
N SER A 54 3.85 0.59 -42.70
CA SER A 54 4.75 -0.23 -43.52
C SER A 54 4.01 -1.49 -43.93
N SER A 55 3.60 -1.54 -45.19
CA SER A 55 3.21 -2.75 -45.92
C SER A 55 4.30 -3.82 -45.77
N VAL A 56 3.95 -4.96 -45.17
CA VAL A 56 4.86 -6.10 -45.01
C VAL A 56 4.79 -6.95 -46.27
N ASP A 57 5.80 -6.80 -47.12
CA ASP A 57 6.05 -7.67 -48.27
C ASP A 57 6.87 -8.88 -47.79
N HIS A 58 6.24 -10.05 -47.69
CA HIS A 58 6.87 -11.28 -47.21
C HIS A 58 7.63 -12.01 -48.32
N THR A 59 8.78 -11.46 -48.73
CA THR A 59 9.82 -12.27 -49.39
C THR A 59 11.21 -11.77 -49.02
N LYS A 60 11.88 -12.45 -48.08
CA LYS A 60 13.36 -12.59 -48.05
C LYS A 60 13.82 -13.59 -47.00
N GLN A 61 14.47 -14.63 -47.51
CA GLN A 61 15.26 -15.62 -46.81
C GLN A 61 16.29 -14.94 -45.89
N ARG A 62 16.42 -15.40 -44.64
CA ARG A 62 17.47 -14.90 -43.73
C ARG A 62 18.82 -15.56 -44.05
N PRO A 63 19.87 -14.77 -44.38
CA PRO A 63 21.22 -15.28 -44.51
C PRO A 63 21.87 -15.51 -43.14
N GLN A 64 22.77 -16.50 -43.10
CA GLN A 64 23.61 -16.81 -41.95
C GLN A 64 24.46 -15.62 -41.50
N LYS A 65 24.62 -15.48 -40.17
CA LYS A 65 25.45 -14.47 -39.51
C LYS A 65 26.93 -14.62 -39.90
N SER A 66 27.47 -13.64 -40.63
CA SER A 66 28.90 -13.38 -40.71
C SER A 66 29.23 -12.01 -40.07
N ARG A 67 30.39 -11.96 -39.40
CA ARG A 67 30.94 -10.78 -38.71
C ARG A 67 31.46 -9.75 -39.72
N VAL A 68 30.88 -8.54 -39.81
CA VAL A 68 31.52 -7.32 -40.35
C VAL A 68 30.91 -6.08 -39.68
N GLY A 69 31.75 -5.06 -39.43
CA GLY A 69 31.47 -3.79 -38.73
C GLY A 69 30.58 -2.76 -39.48
N PRO A 70 30.56 -1.49 -39.05
CA PRO A 70 29.34 -0.72 -38.83
C PRO A 70 28.87 0.09 -40.06
N VAL A 71 27.55 0.15 -40.24
CA VAL A 71 26.90 1.17 -41.08
C VAL A 71 26.13 2.13 -40.18
N SER A 72 26.51 3.40 -40.28
CA SER A 72 26.01 4.55 -39.55
C SER A 72 24.61 4.95 -40.04
N GLY A 73 23.69 5.20 -39.11
CA GLY A 73 22.35 5.74 -39.35
C GLY A 73 21.70 6.10 -38.02
N SER A 74 21.54 7.40 -37.78
CA SER A 74 21.21 8.06 -36.53
C SER A 74 19.87 7.66 -35.90
N GLY A 75 19.94 7.12 -34.67
CA GLY A 75 18.80 6.97 -33.77
C GLY A 75 19.29 6.53 -32.39
N GLU A 76 19.41 7.47 -31.46
CA GLU A 76 19.92 7.23 -30.09
C GLU A 76 19.12 6.21 -29.26
N TRP A 77 17.94 5.81 -29.75
CA TRP A 77 17.07 4.81 -29.12
C TRP A 77 17.53 3.37 -29.31
N ASN A 78 18.39 3.09 -30.30
CA ASN A 78 18.84 1.72 -30.61
C ASN A 78 20.16 1.34 -29.90
N ARG A 79 20.70 2.25 -29.07
CA ARG A 79 21.78 1.90 -28.15
C ARG A 79 21.14 1.24 -26.94
N SER A 80 20.93 -0.08 -27.01
CA SER A 80 20.77 -0.92 -25.83
C SER A 80 21.85 -0.49 -24.84
N LYS A 81 21.45 0.21 -23.77
CA LYS A 81 22.39 0.66 -22.74
C LYS A 81 23.16 -0.59 -22.33
N PRO A 82 24.51 -0.59 -22.36
CA PRO A 82 25.26 -1.74 -21.90
C PRO A 82 24.74 -2.07 -20.51
N PHE A 83 24.34 -3.33 -20.29
CA PHE A 83 23.90 -3.81 -18.99
C PHE A 83 24.97 -3.40 -17.98
N LYS A 84 24.66 -2.39 -17.17
CA LYS A 84 25.49 -2.05 -16.03
C LYS A 84 25.29 -3.22 -15.10
N THR A 85 26.23 -4.16 -15.11
CA THR A 85 26.34 -5.18 -14.07
C THR A 85 26.30 -4.44 -12.75
N THR A 86 25.19 -4.59 -12.03
CA THR A 86 25.09 -4.09 -10.67
C THR A 86 26.24 -4.73 -9.91
N LEU A 87 27.25 -3.93 -9.56
CA LEU A 87 28.26 -4.35 -8.60
C LEU A 87 27.49 -4.61 -7.32
N ILE A 88 27.23 -5.88 -7.04
CA ILE A 88 26.73 -6.30 -5.73
C ILE A 88 27.92 -6.08 -4.81
N GLU A 89 28.00 -4.89 -4.23
CA GLU A 89 28.88 -4.65 -3.10
C GLU A 89 28.52 -5.70 -2.06
N LYS A 90 29.47 -6.59 -1.77
CA LYS A 90 29.33 -7.51 -0.63
C LYS A 90 29.33 -6.63 0.60
N LYS A 91 28.13 -6.29 1.07
CA LYS A 91 27.94 -5.74 2.40
C LYS A 91 28.39 -6.83 3.36
N GLU A 92 29.52 -6.61 4.00
CA GLU A 92 30.12 -7.52 4.98
C GLU A 92 30.02 -6.90 6.37
N GLY A 93 29.98 -7.73 7.40
CA GLY A 93 29.82 -7.29 8.79
C GLY A 93 28.42 -6.73 9.09
N LEU A 94 28.36 -5.64 9.87
CA LEU A 94 27.14 -5.07 10.44
C LEU A 94 26.09 -4.71 9.38
N GLU A 95 26.51 -4.15 8.25
CA GLU A 95 25.57 -3.79 7.17
C GLU A 95 24.83 -5.01 6.63
N LYS A 96 25.51 -6.16 6.53
CA LYS A 96 24.88 -7.41 6.11
C LYS A 96 23.77 -7.79 7.08
N THR A 97 24.08 -7.79 8.37
CA THR A 97 23.14 -8.13 9.44
C THR A 97 21.90 -7.24 9.41
N ILE A 98 22.07 -5.93 9.20
CA ILE A 98 20.94 -5.01 9.07
C ILE A 98 20.10 -5.33 7.83
N ASN A 99 20.72 -5.65 6.70
CA ASN A 99 19.96 -6.04 5.50
C ASN A 99 19.25 -7.38 5.68
N ASP A 100 19.85 -8.32 6.40
CA ASP A 100 19.22 -9.60 6.73
C ASP A 100 17.99 -9.40 7.62
N ILE A 101 18.06 -8.48 8.61
CA ILE A 101 16.89 -8.06 9.40
C ILE A 101 15.82 -7.46 8.49
N ARG A 102 16.18 -6.50 7.61
CA ARG A 102 15.21 -5.88 6.66
C ARG A 102 14.56 -6.92 5.77
N TYR A 103 15.32 -7.89 5.28
CA TYR A 103 14.81 -8.98 4.47
C TYR A 103 13.82 -9.85 5.26
N CYS A 104 14.11 -10.15 6.52
CA CYS A 104 13.19 -10.90 7.38
C CYS A 104 11.89 -10.11 7.58
N LEU A 105 11.96 -8.82 7.91
CA LEU A 105 10.82 -7.94 8.14
C LEU A 105 9.88 -7.90 6.93
N ASN A 106 10.42 -7.68 5.73
CA ASN A 106 9.62 -7.62 4.50
C ASN A 106 8.90 -8.95 4.18
N ASN A 107 9.38 -10.06 4.73
CA ASN A 107 8.84 -11.40 4.47
C ASN A 107 8.01 -11.94 5.64
N ILE A 108 7.63 -11.11 6.62
CA ILE A 108 6.76 -11.54 7.73
C ILE A 108 5.34 -11.82 7.22
N SER A 109 4.82 -12.97 7.61
CA SER A 109 3.43 -13.40 7.44
C SER A 109 3.06 -14.33 8.60
N GLU A 110 1.77 -14.58 8.82
CA GLU A 110 1.31 -15.51 9.86
C GLU A 110 1.98 -16.89 9.76
N LYS A 111 2.15 -17.40 8.53
CA LYS A 111 2.68 -18.75 8.27
C LYS A 111 4.15 -18.92 8.63
N ASN A 112 4.94 -17.87 8.47
CA ASN A 112 6.39 -17.91 8.68
C ASN A 112 6.85 -17.05 9.86
N TYR A 113 5.91 -16.51 10.63
CA TYR A 113 6.17 -15.53 11.69
C TYR A 113 7.25 -16.00 12.67
N GLN A 114 7.10 -17.19 13.26
CA GLN A 114 8.06 -17.72 14.24
C GLN A 114 9.47 -17.87 13.65
N MET A 115 9.57 -18.34 12.40
CA MET A 115 10.85 -18.49 11.72
C MET A 115 11.51 -17.13 11.46
N GLN A 116 10.74 -16.12 11.03
CA GLN A 116 11.29 -14.78 10.77
C GLN A 116 11.70 -14.09 12.07
N VAL A 117 10.89 -14.20 13.13
CA VAL A 117 11.21 -13.67 14.46
C VAL A 117 12.52 -14.28 14.96
N GLN A 118 12.68 -15.61 14.88
CA GLN A 118 13.93 -16.26 15.33
C GLN A 118 15.15 -15.71 14.59
N LYS A 119 15.08 -15.60 13.26
CA LYS A 119 16.17 -15.03 12.45
C LYS A 119 16.48 -13.59 12.83
N ILE A 120 15.47 -12.79 13.14
CA ILE A 120 15.66 -11.41 13.59
C ILE A 120 16.36 -11.40 14.94
N MET A 121 15.90 -12.21 15.91
CA MET A 121 16.50 -12.30 17.24
C MET A 121 17.96 -12.77 17.19
N ASP A 122 18.27 -13.74 16.33
CA ASP A 122 19.63 -14.23 16.12
C ASP A 122 20.53 -13.11 15.56
N ASN A 123 20.04 -12.36 14.57
CA ASN A 123 20.79 -11.23 14.00
C ASN A 123 20.98 -10.08 15.00
N LEU A 124 20.00 -9.82 15.87
CA LEU A 124 20.08 -8.77 16.88
C LEU A 124 21.25 -8.97 17.87
N THR A 125 21.69 -10.21 18.09
CA THR A 125 22.87 -10.49 18.94
C THR A 125 24.17 -9.86 18.41
N MET A 126 24.22 -9.56 17.11
CA MET A 126 25.38 -8.97 16.43
C MET A 126 25.21 -7.46 16.22
N ILE A 127 24.08 -6.87 16.60
CA ILE A 127 23.79 -5.45 16.39
C ILE A 127 24.29 -4.64 17.61
N PRO A 128 25.15 -3.62 17.42
CA PRO A 128 25.53 -2.73 18.51
C PRO A 128 24.39 -1.76 18.85
N ALA A 129 24.37 -1.29 20.10
CA ALA A 129 23.35 -0.36 20.59
C ALA A 129 23.21 0.93 19.73
N SER A 130 24.30 1.38 19.10
CA SER A 130 24.30 2.52 18.17
C SER A 130 23.39 2.35 16.96
N SER A 131 22.96 1.12 16.65
CA SER A 131 22.11 0.77 15.52
C SER A 131 20.68 0.36 15.93
N TYR A 132 20.35 0.38 17.22
CA TYR A 132 19.01 -0.03 17.70
C TYR A 132 17.91 0.86 17.16
N GLU A 133 18.09 2.19 17.16
CA GLU A 133 17.13 3.13 16.60
C GLU A 133 16.81 2.81 15.13
N GLN A 134 17.83 2.51 14.33
CA GLN A 134 17.66 2.15 12.94
C GLN A 134 16.85 0.85 12.76
N VAL A 135 17.10 -0.16 13.60
CA VAL A 135 16.35 -1.41 13.55
C VAL A 135 14.89 -1.19 13.96
N VAL A 136 14.65 -0.43 15.03
CA VAL A 136 13.30 -0.05 15.45
C VAL A 136 12.57 0.68 14.32
N GLN A 137 13.22 1.64 13.67
CA GLN A 137 12.65 2.36 12.54
C GLN A 137 12.25 1.42 11.41
N TYR A 138 13.08 0.42 11.07
CA TYR A 138 12.70 -0.57 10.04
C TYR A 138 11.49 -1.41 10.42
N ILE A 139 11.32 -1.76 11.70
CA ILE A 139 10.14 -2.47 12.18
C ILE A 139 8.90 -1.58 12.04
N ILE A 140 9.00 -0.33 12.49
CA ILE A 140 7.91 0.67 12.41
C ILE A 140 7.51 0.91 10.95
N ASP A 141 8.46 1.17 10.06
CA ASP A 141 8.19 1.45 8.65
C ASP A 141 7.44 0.28 7.99
N ASN A 142 7.85 -0.95 8.29
CA ASN A 142 7.16 -2.15 7.79
C ASN A 142 5.75 -2.30 8.37
N ALA A 143 5.56 -2.00 9.66
CA ALA A 143 4.26 -2.05 10.31
C ALA A 143 3.27 -1.04 9.71
N ILE A 144 3.75 0.17 9.41
CA ILE A 144 2.94 1.27 8.86
C ILE A 144 2.58 0.99 7.39
N ILE A 145 3.55 0.54 6.59
CA ILE A 145 3.33 0.23 5.18
C ILE A 145 2.41 -0.98 5.04
N ASN A 146 2.60 -2.01 5.87
CA ASN A 146 1.81 -3.24 5.84
C ASN A 146 0.77 -3.27 6.98
N LYS A 147 -0.13 -2.28 6.96
CA LYS A 147 -1.15 -2.07 8.02
C LYS A 147 -2.00 -3.30 8.35
N LEU A 148 -2.25 -4.19 7.38
CA LEU A 148 -3.01 -5.43 7.59
C LEU A 148 -2.27 -6.42 8.49
N ASN A 149 -0.94 -6.39 8.45
CA ASN A 149 -0.07 -7.23 9.27
C ASN A 149 0.53 -6.46 10.46
N SER A 150 0.04 -5.24 10.76
CA SER A 150 0.57 -4.38 11.83
C SER A 150 0.62 -5.08 13.19
N SER A 151 -0.32 -6.00 13.46
CA SER A 151 -0.32 -6.88 14.64
C SER A 151 0.95 -7.72 14.77
N LEU A 152 1.38 -8.36 13.69
CA LEU A 152 2.57 -9.22 13.67
C LEU A 152 3.83 -8.41 13.98
N TYR A 153 3.93 -7.19 13.45
CA TYR A 153 5.06 -6.31 13.74
C TYR A 153 5.03 -5.78 15.18
N ALA A 154 3.84 -5.52 15.74
CA ALA A 154 3.70 -5.08 17.12
C ALA A 154 4.09 -6.19 18.10
N GLU A 155 3.69 -7.44 17.82
CA GLU A 155 4.12 -8.60 18.58
C GLU A 155 5.64 -8.86 18.46
N LEU A 156 6.21 -8.68 17.26
CA LEU A 156 7.67 -8.78 17.08
C LEU A 156 8.36 -7.74 17.96
N LEU A 157 7.96 -6.48 17.87
CA LEU A 157 8.57 -5.40 18.64
C LEU A 157 8.41 -5.62 20.14
N SER A 158 7.26 -6.14 20.58
CA SER A 158 7.03 -6.57 21.96
C SER A 158 8.08 -7.59 22.41
N LYS A 159 8.29 -8.67 21.63
CA LYS A 159 9.30 -9.69 21.93
C LYS A 159 10.72 -9.14 21.94
N VAL A 160 11.02 -8.22 21.02
CA VAL A 160 12.33 -7.56 20.96
C VAL A 160 12.56 -6.73 22.21
N ILE A 161 11.58 -5.92 22.65
CA ILE A 161 11.69 -5.11 23.88
C ILE A 161 11.86 -5.99 25.11
N ASP A 162 11.15 -7.12 25.18
CA ASP A 162 11.23 -8.03 26.33
C ASP A 162 12.64 -8.63 26.52
N VAL A 163 13.41 -8.74 25.43
CA VAL A 163 14.80 -9.24 25.45
C VAL A 163 15.82 -8.11 25.46
N TYR A 164 15.52 -7.00 24.79
CA TYR A 164 16.37 -5.81 24.63
C TYR A 164 15.59 -4.54 25.06
N PRO A 165 15.44 -4.28 26.38
CA PRO A 165 14.67 -3.15 26.89
C PRO A 165 15.14 -1.78 26.40
N GLU A 166 16.39 -1.67 25.95
CA GLU A 166 16.97 -0.49 25.32
C GLU A 166 16.27 -0.04 24.04
N PHE A 167 15.42 -0.91 23.46
CA PHE A 167 14.56 -0.56 22.32
C PHE A 167 13.35 0.28 22.73
N LEU A 168 12.90 0.19 23.99
CA LEU A 168 11.68 0.83 24.47
C LEU A 168 11.65 2.36 24.29
N PRO A 169 12.73 3.13 24.57
CA PRO A 169 12.71 4.58 24.41
C PRO A 169 12.35 5.04 23.00
N TYR A 170 12.72 4.28 21.97
CA TYR A 170 12.39 4.61 20.58
C TYR A 170 10.89 4.44 20.28
N VAL A 171 10.24 3.49 20.97
CA VAL A 171 8.82 3.18 20.82
C VAL A 171 7.94 4.16 21.59
N LEU A 172 8.40 4.63 22.75
CA LEU A 172 7.68 5.62 23.56
C LEU A 172 7.60 7.01 22.89
N ARG A 173 8.40 7.29 21.86
CA ARG A 173 8.30 8.55 21.09
C ARG A 173 7.17 8.56 20.07
N LEU A 174 6.65 7.40 19.68
CA LEU A 174 5.69 7.26 18.57
C LEU A 174 4.40 8.08 18.76
N PRO A 175 3.76 8.15 19.95
CA PRO A 175 2.59 9.01 20.14
C PRO A 175 2.88 10.48 19.84
N SER A 176 4.02 10.98 20.30
CA SER A 176 4.43 12.37 20.06
C SER A 176 4.74 12.64 18.58
N GLU A 177 5.43 11.72 17.91
CA GLU A 177 5.71 11.79 16.47
C GLU A 177 4.42 11.79 15.65
N TYR A 178 3.44 10.95 16.03
CA TYR A 178 2.12 10.94 15.41
C TYR A 178 1.39 12.28 15.59
N ILE A 179 1.41 12.86 16.80
CA ILE A 179 0.80 14.17 17.08
C ILE A 179 1.40 15.27 16.19
N VAL A 180 2.72 15.28 16.01
CA VAL A 180 3.38 16.24 15.11
C VAL A 180 2.94 16.01 13.67
N GLY A 181 2.92 14.75 13.23
CA GLY A 181 2.55 14.38 11.87
C GLY A 181 1.09 14.68 11.52
N ILE A 182 0.14 14.42 12.44
CA ILE A 182 -1.30 14.59 12.17
C ILE A 182 -1.73 16.05 12.11
N LYS A 183 -1.04 16.95 12.83
CA LYS A 183 -1.26 18.41 12.76
C LYS A 183 -0.96 18.99 11.38
N GLN A 184 -0.17 18.29 10.57
CA GLN A 184 0.18 18.66 9.20
C GLN A 184 -0.69 17.93 8.17
N ILE A 185 -1.86 17.42 8.56
CA ILE A 185 -2.77 16.75 7.63
C ILE A 185 -3.27 17.74 6.58
N VAL A 186 -3.25 17.29 5.33
CA VAL A 186 -3.68 18.07 4.18
C VAL A 186 -4.16 17.09 3.11
N CYS A 187 -5.12 17.52 2.32
CA CYS A 187 -5.65 16.80 1.18
C CYS A 187 -5.55 17.69 -0.06
N LEU A 188 -4.87 17.21 -1.09
CA LEU A 188 -4.68 17.97 -2.34
C LEU A 188 -5.52 17.40 -3.47
N SER A 189 -5.77 18.21 -4.50
CA SER A 189 -6.34 17.72 -5.76
C SER A 189 -5.25 17.20 -6.68
N SER A 190 -5.52 16.11 -7.39
CA SER A 190 -4.62 15.58 -8.44
C SER A 190 -4.45 16.51 -9.63
N SER A 191 -5.29 17.55 -9.75
CA SER A 191 -5.25 18.53 -10.84
C SER A 191 -4.22 19.65 -10.63
N GLU A 192 -3.70 19.84 -9.42
CA GLU A 192 -2.79 20.94 -9.08
C GLU A 192 -1.33 20.52 -9.23
N ASP A 193 -0.92 19.51 -8.44
CA ASP A 193 0.41 18.92 -8.47
C ASP A 193 0.27 17.43 -8.20
N PHE A 194 0.44 16.62 -9.25
CA PHE A 194 0.25 15.18 -9.16
C PHE A 194 1.31 14.48 -8.29
N GLU A 195 2.57 14.92 -8.35
CA GLU A 195 3.64 14.33 -7.54
C GLU A 195 3.42 14.63 -6.06
N LEU A 196 3.08 15.88 -5.76
CA LEU A 196 2.75 16.30 -4.40
C LEU A 196 1.50 15.57 -3.90
N PHE A 197 0.44 15.47 -4.71
CA PHE A 197 -0.76 14.70 -4.41
C PHE A 197 -0.44 13.24 -4.03
N CYS A 198 0.38 12.56 -4.83
CA CYS A 198 0.82 11.19 -4.53
C CYS A 198 1.59 11.09 -3.22
N SER A 199 2.50 12.04 -2.96
CA SER A 199 3.30 12.06 -1.74
C SER A 199 2.44 12.30 -0.48
N VAL A 200 1.50 13.25 -0.55
CA VAL A 200 0.56 13.58 0.52
C VAL A 200 -0.37 12.41 0.82
N ASN A 201 -0.93 11.76 -0.21
CA ASN A 201 -1.77 10.58 -0.01
C ASN A 201 -1.00 9.44 0.64
N LYS A 202 0.24 9.21 0.24
CA LYS A 202 1.12 8.23 0.87
C LYS A 202 1.33 8.56 2.36
N THR A 203 1.58 9.83 2.69
CA THR A 203 1.72 10.27 4.09
C THR A 203 0.41 10.11 4.89
N ASN A 204 -0.75 10.41 4.30
CA ASN A 204 -2.06 10.18 4.92
C ASN A 204 -2.32 8.69 5.20
N ASP A 205 -1.95 7.82 4.27
CA ASP A 205 -2.01 6.37 4.47
C ASP A 205 -1.03 5.89 5.54
N GLN A 206 0.17 6.47 5.61
CA GLN A 206 1.13 6.19 6.68
C GLN A 206 0.62 6.64 8.06
N ARG A 207 -0.09 7.78 8.16
CA ARG A 207 -0.73 8.20 9.42
C ARG A 207 -1.72 7.14 9.91
N LYS A 208 -2.57 6.62 9.03
CA LYS A 208 -3.50 5.52 9.35
C LYS A 208 -2.75 4.23 9.75
N GLY A 209 -1.67 3.90 9.05
CA GLY A 209 -0.79 2.78 9.40
C GLY A 209 -0.17 2.93 10.79
N MET A 210 0.26 4.14 11.15
CA MET A 210 0.77 4.45 12.49
C MET A 210 -0.30 4.27 13.56
N VAL A 211 -1.53 4.75 13.33
CA VAL A 211 -2.65 4.52 14.28
C VAL A 211 -2.89 3.02 14.49
N HIS A 212 -2.96 2.25 13.41
CA HIS A 212 -3.08 0.79 13.51
C HIS A 212 -1.97 0.22 14.40
N PHE A 213 -0.72 0.60 14.17
CA PHE A 213 0.41 0.10 14.95
C PHE A 213 0.34 0.51 16.43
N LEU A 214 0.06 1.78 16.73
CA LEU A 214 -0.12 2.30 18.09
C LEU A 214 -1.22 1.54 18.84
N VAL A 215 -2.37 1.29 18.19
CA VAL A 215 -3.47 0.53 18.78
C VAL A 215 -3.05 -0.90 19.14
N HIS A 216 -2.21 -1.54 18.34
CA HIS A 216 -1.72 -2.89 18.63
C HIS A 216 -0.68 -2.90 19.76
N LEU A 217 0.25 -1.94 19.76
CA LEU A 217 1.21 -1.77 20.86
C LEU A 217 0.51 -1.48 22.19
N HIS A 218 -0.54 -0.67 22.17
CA HIS A 218 -1.39 -0.41 23.33
C HIS A 218 -2.03 -1.69 23.85
N LYS A 219 -2.66 -2.49 22.98
CA LYS A 219 -3.26 -3.78 23.36
C LYS A 219 -2.27 -4.78 23.96
N LEU A 220 -0.99 -4.69 23.59
CA LEU A 220 0.11 -5.49 24.13
C LEU A 220 0.75 -4.90 25.40
N GLY A 221 0.27 -3.74 25.88
CA GLY A 221 0.81 -3.06 27.07
C GLY A 221 2.23 -2.51 26.86
N LYS A 222 2.61 -2.21 25.62
CA LYS A 222 3.94 -1.64 25.28
C LYS A 222 3.95 -0.12 25.18
N LEU A 223 2.77 0.51 25.24
CA LEU A 223 2.64 1.94 25.48
C LEU A 223 2.39 2.15 26.97
N ALA A 224 3.06 3.16 27.53
CA ALA A 224 3.16 3.32 28.98
C ALA A 224 1.94 3.98 29.62
N ASP A 225 1.19 4.79 28.86
CA ASP A 225 0.14 5.64 29.43
C ASP A 225 -1.09 5.74 28.53
N ASP A 226 -2.24 5.29 29.06
CA ASP A 226 -3.56 5.46 28.43
C ASP A 226 -3.85 6.93 28.10
N LYS A 227 -3.29 7.86 28.90
CA LYS A 227 -3.42 9.30 28.69
C LYS A 227 -2.85 9.76 27.36
N GLU A 228 -1.77 9.16 26.87
CA GLU A 228 -1.19 9.55 25.58
C GLU A 228 -2.16 9.25 24.42
N ILE A 229 -2.80 8.08 24.46
CA ILE A 229 -3.81 7.71 23.47
C ILE A 229 -5.06 8.59 23.61
N GLU A 230 -5.51 8.86 24.82
CA GLU A 230 -6.62 9.81 25.06
C GLU A 230 -6.32 11.20 24.49
N ASN A 231 -5.10 11.70 24.69
CA ASN A 231 -4.68 13.01 24.18
C ASN A 231 -4.69 13.03 22.64
N ILE A 232 -4.27 11.94 21.99
CA ILE A 232 -4.37 11.80 20.53
C ILE A 232 -5.83 11.82 20.07
N ILE A 233 -6.70 11.05 20.73
CA ILE A 233 -8.13 11.00 20.39
C ILE A 233 -8.77 12.39 20.56
N GLN A 234 -8.48 13.08 21.65
CA GLN A 234 -8.99 14.43 21.92
C GLN A 234 -8.49 15.42 20.87
N LEU A 235 -7.20 15.36 20.49
CA LEU A 235 -6.65 16.19 19.43
C LEU A 235 -7.39 16.02 18.10
N LEU A 236 -7.66 14.77 17.69
CA LEU A 236 -8.41 14.48 16.46
C LEU A 236 -9.81 15.10 16.51
N ILE A 237 -10.49 14.98 17.65
CA ILE A 237 -11.83 15.53 17.85
C ILE A 237 -11.82 17.05 17.82
N ASP A 238 -10.86 17.69 18.50
CA ASP A 238 -10.74 19.14 18.52
C ASP A 238 -10.54 19.68 17.10
N MET A 239 -9.68 19.02 16.31
CA MET A 239 -9.49 19.38 14.90
C MET A 239 -10.78 19.22 14.08
N ILE A 240 -11.50 18.11 14.22
CA ILE A 240 -12.79 17.88 13.54
C ILE A 240 -13.83 18.93 13.97
N GLN A 241 -13.91 19.26 15.26
CA GLN A 241 -14.87 20.22 15.81
C GLN A 241 -14.64 21.65 15.31
N VAL A 242 -13.38 22.03 15.08
CA VAL A 242 -13.04 23.32 14.47
C VAL A 242 -13.37 23.29 12.97
N TRP A 243 -12.87 22.28 12.26
CA TRP A 243 -12.95 22.23 10.79
C TRP A 243 -14.32 21.82 10.24
N LYS A 244 -15.26 21.31 11.05
CA LYS A 244 -16.62 20.97 10.58
C LYS A 244 -17.38 22.15 9.97
N LEU A 245 -16.99 23.38 10.30
CA LEU A 245 -17.59 24.61 9.77
C LEU A 245 -16.86 25.16 8.54
N GLU A 246 -15.73 24.55 8.15
CA GLU A 246 -14.85 25.00 7.07
C GLU A 246 -15.04 24.09 5.84
N PRO A 247 -15.74 24.54 4.76
CA PRO A 247 -16.02 23.71 3.59
C PRO A 247 -14.77 23.20 2.89
N ASP A 248 -13.68 23.99 2.92
CA ASP A 248 -12.39 23.68 2.31
C ASP A 248 -11.60 22.60 3.08
N LYS A 249 -12.02 22.27 4.31
CA LYS A 249 -11.41 21.22 5.15
C LYS A 249 -12.12 19.88 5.08
N MET A 250 -13.14 19.73 4.23
CA MET A 250 -13.96 18.53 4.19
C MET A 250 -13.15 17.25 3.98
N ASN A 251 -12.13 17.28 3.10
CA ASN A 251 -11.32 16.10 2.81
C ASN A 251 -10.36 15.76 3.97
N GLU A 252 -9.81 16.77 4.65
CA GLU A 252 -8.99 16.58 5.84
C GLU A 252 -9.82 16.04 7.00
N VAL A 253 -11.05 16.54 7.19
CA VAL A 253 -11.99 16.03 8.19
C VAL A 253 -12.34 14.57 7.91
N ASP A 254 -12.51 14.18 6.65
CA ASP A 254 -12.68 12.78 6.26
C ASP A 254 -11.48 11.93 6.69
N GLU A 255 -10.25 12.35 6.41
CA GLU A 255 -9.04 11.62 6.82
C GLU A 255 -8.84 11.60 8.35
N LEU A 256 -9.17 12.69 9.07
CA LEU A 256 -9.16 12.72 10.54
C LEU A 256 -10.17 11.72 11.12
N THR A 257 -11.36 11.65 10.52
CA THR A 257 -12.43 10.73 10.94
C THR A 257 -12.02 9.27 10.70
N GLU A 258 -11.30 8.99 9.62
CA GLU A 258 -10.70 7.66 9.37
C GLU A 258 -9.67 7.29 10.45
N ASN A 259 -8.79 8.22 10.84
CA ASN A 259 -7.83 7.99 11.93
C ASN A 259 -8.54 7.76 13.28
N LEU A 260 -9.55 8.58 13.60
CA LEU A 260 -10.33 8.47 14.83
C LEU A 260 -11.04 7.12 14.94
N PHE A 261 -11.62 6.64 13.83
CA PHE A 261 -12.33 5.37 13.77
C PHE A 261 -11.45 4.18 14.22
N LEU A 262 -10.15 4.19 13.89
CA LEU A 262 -9.23 3.13 14.25
C LEU A 262 -8.99 3.04 15.78
N PHE A 263 -9.03 4.18 16.47
CA PHE A 263 -8.91 4.25 17.92
C PHE A 263 -10.16 3.76 18.65
N VAL A 264 -11.32 3.70 18.00
CA VAL A 264 -12.58 3.28 18.66
C VAL A 264 -12.51 1.87 19.23
N SER A 265 -11.70 0.99 18.64
CA SER A 265 -11.52 -0.38 19.15
C SER A 265 -10.90 -0.46 20.55
N ILE A 266 -10.19 0.60 20.97
CA ILE A 266 -9.59 0.68 22.32
C ILE A 266 -10.21 1.77 23.17
N SER A 267 -10.94 2.71 22.58
CA SER A 267 -11.49 3.85 23.31
C SER A 267 -12.52 3.47 24.38
N ALA A 268 -13.25 2.37 24.20
CA ALA A 268 -14.14 1.84 25.23
C ALA A 268 -13.39 1.41 26.51
N LYS A 269 -12.13 0.95 26.37
CA LYS A 269 -11.28 0.56 27.51
C LYS A 269 -10.65 1.75 28.22
N LEU A 270 -10.47 2.87 27.52
CA LEU A 270 -9.87 4.09 28.09
C LEU A 270 -10.79 4.78 29.11
N GLY A 271 -12.08 4.42 29.18
CA GLY A 271 -12.99 4.93 30.20
C GLY A 271 -13.35 6.42 30.03
N SER A 272 -13.03 7.03 28.89
CA SER A 272 -13.39 8.42 28.60
C SER A 272 -14.91 8.60 28.55
N THR A 273 -15.44 9.46 29.40
CA THR A 273 -16.87 9.76 29.48
C THR A 273 -17.32 10.79 28.43
N SER A 274 -16.42 11.66 27.95
CA SER A 274 -16.73 12.71 26.99
C SER A 274 -16.77 12.22 25.54
N LEU A 275 -15.91 11.26 25.20
CA LEU A 275 -15.78 10.74 23.83
C LEU A 275 -17.10 10.14 23.28
N PRO A 276 -17.81 9.25 24.00
CA PRO A 276 -19.08 8.71 23.51
C PRO A 276 -20.13 9.80 23.28
N VAL A 277 -20.18 10.82 24.13
CA VAL A 277 -21.12 11.95 24.01
C VAL A 277 -20.86 12.73 22.72
N ILE A 278 -19.60 13.05 22.44
CA ILE A 278 -19.22 13.79 21.24
C ILE A 278 -19.50 12.98 19.97
N ILE A 279 -19.15 11.68 19.96
CA ILE A 279 -19.44 10.79 18.83
C ILE A 279 -20.95 10.69 18.59
N GLN A 280 -21.74 10.55 19.66
CA GLN A 280 -23.19 10.49 19.56
C GLN A 280 -23.76 11.81 19.02
N GLU A 281 -23.23 12.95 19.43
CA GLU A 281 -23.65 14.27 18.95
C GLU A 281 -23.40 14.42 17.43
N ILE A 282 -22.15 14.19 16.99
CA ILE A 282 -21.77 14.34 15.58
C ILE A 282 -22.53 13.33 14.70
N SER A 283 -22.81 12.12 15.19
CA SER A 283 -23.55 11.10 14.45
C SER A 283 -24.96 11.54 14.02
N LYS A 284 -25.52 12.59 14.62
CA LYS A 284 -26.86 13.13 14.33
C LYS A 284 -26.82 14.38 13.45
N TYR A 285 -25.63 14.88 13.11
CA TYR A 285 -25.48 16.07 12.29
C TYR A 285 -25.96 15.85 10.86
N LEU A 286 -26.34 16.95 10.21
CA LEU A 286 -26.71 16.98 8.80
C LEU A 286 -25.61 17.70 8.01
N PRO A 287 -25.15 17.17 6.86
CA PRO A 287 -24.09 17.81 6.06
C PRO A 287 -24.40 19.27 5.69
N ARG A 288 -25.69 19.61 5.50
CA ARG A 288 -26.13 20.97 5.17
C ARG A 288 -25.82 22.00 6.26
N GLN A 289 -25.70 21.57 7.52
CA GLN A 289 -25.44 22.45 8.66
C GLN A 289 -23.95 22.60 8.94
N TYR A 290 -23.14 21.64 8.50
CA TYR A 290 -21.71 21.57 8.79
C TYR A 290 -20.97 21.26 7.49
N PRO A 291 -20.59 22.28 6.71
CA PRO A 291 -20.09 22.09 5.35
C PRO A 291 -18.72 21.40 5.29
N GLY A 292 -17.94 21.41 6.38
CA GLY A 292 -16.70 20.65 6.50
C GLY A 292 -16.91 19.18 6.89
N LEU A 293 -18.15 18.74 7.15
CA LEU A 293 -18.49 17.34 7.39
C LEU A 293 -19.17 16.73 6.18
N SER A 294 -18.48 15.80 5.54
CA SER A 294 -19.08 14.99 4.49
C SER A 294 -20.11 14.00 5.05
N SER A 295 -21.00 13.50 4.20
CA SER A 295 -21.86 12.36 4.55
C SER A 295 -21.04 11.13 4.96
N ARG A 296 -19.86 10.93 4.37
CA ARG A 296 -18.96 9.81 4.68
C ARG A 296 -18.44 9.91 6.11
N ALA A 297 -17.99 11.09 6.54
CA ALA A 297 -17.57 11.32 7.92
C ALA A 297 -18.73 11.04 8.89
N ILE A 298 -19.92 11.57 8.62
CA ILE A 298 -21.11 11.37 9.47
C ILE A 298 -21.48 9.88 9.59
N PHE A 299 -21.51 9.13 8.48
CA PHE A 299 -21.75 7.68 8.53
C PHE A 299 -20.71 6.96 9.38
N LYS A 300 -19.44 7.36 9.29
CA LYS A 300 -18.39 6.80 10.13
C LYS A 300 -18.61 7.12 11.61
N PHE A 301 -19.08 8.32 11.96
CA PHE A 301 -19.52 8.63 13.33
C PHE A 301 -20.71 7.77 13.79
N MET A 302 -21.66 7.45 12.91
CA MET A 302 -22.75 6.51 13.23
C MET A 302 -22.22 5.09 13.50
N ASP A 303 -21.24 4.63 12.72
CA ASP A 303 -20.58 3.34 12.95
C ASP A 303 -19.84 3.33 14.30
N MET A 304 -19.09 4.39 14.61
CA MET A 304 -18.40 4.55 15.90
C MET A 304 -19.40 4.51 17.07
N ASN A 305 -20.50 5.26 16.96
CA ASN A 305 -21.55 5.27 17.98
C ASN A 305 -22.16 3.87 18.19
N SER A 306 -22.35 3.12 17.10
CA SER A 306 -22.86 1.74 17.14
C SER A 306 -21.88 0.77 17.80
N ILE A 307 -20.58 0.95 17.61
CA ILE A 307 -19.54 0.14 18.26
C ILE A 307 -19.51 0.42 19.77
N LEU A 308 -19.57 1.69 20.17
CA LEU A 308 -19.56 2.08 21.57
C LEU A 308 -20.80 1.59 22.33
N GLY A 309 -21.98 1.67 21.71
CA GLY A 309 -23.23 1.19 22.32
C GLY A 309 -23.33 -0.34 22.49
N LYS A 310 -22.48 -1.13 21.81
CA LYS A 310 -22.39 -2.60 21.99
C LYS A 310 -21.40 -3.01 23.08
N ASN A 311 -20.48 -2.13 23.46
CA ASN A 311 -19.42 -2.40 24.43
C ASN A 311 -19.70 -1.79 25.81
N GLY A 312 -20.84 -1.11 25.97
CA GLY A 312 -21.32 -0.55 27.25
C GLY A 312 -22.37 -1.41 27.94
#